data_AF-A0A954Y1F7-F1
#
_entry.id   AF-A0A954Y1F7-F1
#
_cell.length_a   1.000
_cell.length_b   1.000
_cell.length_c   1.000
_cell.angle_alpha   90.00
_cell.angle_beta   90.00
_cell.angle_gamma   90.00
#
_symmetry.space_group_name_H-M   'P 1'
#
loop_
_entity.id
_entity.type
_entity.pdbx_description
1 polymer ?
#
loop_
_entity_poly.entity_id
_entity_poly.type
_entity_poly.pdbx_seq_one_letter_code
_entity_poly.pdbx_strand_id
1 'polypeptide(L)' 'MSTVAATQPIARPFFIGPLAIDPPILQAPMAGFTNYAFRQIVREYGGAGLLATEMVNARGFV' A
#
# COMPACT_ATOMS: atom_id res chain seq x y z
N MET A 1 -24.25 -15.95 4.77
CA MET A 1 -22.80 -15.94 4.47
C MET A 1 -22.63 -15.46 3.04
N SER A 2 -22.46 -14.14 2.85
CA SER A 2 -22.36 -13.55 1.51
C SER A 2 -21.00 -13.87 0.91
N THR A 3 -20.97 -14.62 -0.19
CA THR A 3 -19.77 -14.92 -0.96
C THR A 3 -19.27 -13.62 -1.57
N VAL A 4 -18.18 -13.07 -1.04
CA VAL A 4 -17.46 -11.97 -1.69
C VAL A 4 -16.95 -12.52 -3.02
N ALA A 5 -17.52 -12.07 -4.13
CA ALA A 5 -17.08 -12.45 -5.45
C ALA A 5 -15.60 -12.07 -5.61
N ALA A 6 -14.75 -13.03 -5.97
CA ALA A 6 -13.34 -12.77 -6.23
C ALA A 6 -13.21 -11.87 -7.46
N THR A 7 -13.04 -10.57 -7.25
CA THR A 7 -12.67 -9.64 -8.31
C THR A 7 -11.31 -10.07 -8.85
N GLN A 8 -11.27 -10.45 -10.12
CA GLN A 8 -10.01 -10.76 -10.78
C GLN A 8 -9.09 -9.53 -10.70
N PRO A 9 -7.84 -9.68 -10.25
CA PRO A 9 -6.98 -8.53 -10.04
C PRO A 9 -6.71 -7.82 -11.37
N ILE A 10 -6.87 -6.50 -11.36
CA ILE A 10 -6.73 -5.62 -12.54
C ILE A 10 -5.32 -5.69 -13.13
N ALA A 11 -4.33 -6.01 -12.30
CA ALA A 11 -2.93 -6.17 -12.68
C ALA A 11 -2.41 -7.52 -12.20
N ARG A 12 -1.27 -7.96 -12.77
CA ARG A 12 -0.54 -9.15 -12.30
C ARG A 12 0.50 -8.74 -11.25
N PRO A 13 0.82 -9.58 -10.26
CA PRO A 13 1.98 -9.38 -9.39
C PRO A 13 3.24 -9.08 -10.19
N PHE A 14 4.08 -8.20 -9.67
CA PHE A 14 5.30 -7.74 -10.34
C PHE A 14 6.42 -7.48 -9.33
N PHE A 15 7.63 -7.20 -9.84
CA PHE A 15 8.80 -6.97 -9.00
C PHE A 15 9.28 -5.52 -9.10
N ILE A 16 9.71 -4.96 -7.97
CA ILE A 16 10.51 -3.74 -7.90
C ILE A 16 11.88 -4.14 -7.34
N GLY A 17 12.87 -4.27 -8.21
CA GLY A 17 14.14 -4.89 -7.84
C GLY A 17 13.91 -6.31 -7.29
N PRO A 18 14.46 -6.68 -6.11
CA PRO A 18 14.25 -8.00 -5.52
C PRO A 18 12.90 -8.16 -4.80
N LEU A 19 12.08 -7.10 -4.68
CA LEU A 19 10.83 -7.14 -3.91
C LEU A 19 9.66 -7.56 -4.80
N ALA A 20 9.00 -8.66 -4.44
CA ALA A 20 7.73 -9.09 -5.04
C ALA A 20 6.57 -8.25 -4.50
N ILE A 21 5.75 -7.69 -5.39
CA ILE A 21 4.55 -6.92 -5.06
C ILE A 21 3.32 -7.77 -5.37
N ASP A 22 2.78 -8.38 -4.31
CA ASP A 22 1.57 -9.20 -4.35
C ASP A 22 0.73 -8.92 -3.08
N PRO A 23 -0.50 -8.37 -3.21
CA PRO A 23 -1.21 -8.04 -4.45
C PRO A 23 -0.59 -6.86 -5.21
N PRO A 24 -0.84 -6.71 -6.53
CA PRO A 24 -0.27 -5.65 -7.38
C PRO A 24 -0.97 -4.30 -7.18
N ILE A 25 -1.13 -3.90 -5.92
CA ILE A 25 -1.76 -2.65 -5.49
C ILE A 25 -0.77 -1.92 -4.58
N LEU A 26 -0.53 -0.65 -4.90
CA LEU A 26 0.41 0.21 -4.20
C LEU A 26 -0.35 1.38 -3.59
N GLN A 27 -0.18 1.59 -2.28
CA GLN A 27 -0.75 2.75 -1.61
C GLN A 27 0.09 3.99 -1.92
N ALA A 28 -0.53 4.99 -2.55
CA ALA A 28 0.15 6.21 -2.96
C ALA A 28 0.71 7.00 -1.75
N PRO A 29 1.86 7.65 -1.86
CA PRO A 29 2.37 8.57 -0.84
C PRO A 29 1.59 9.89 -0.89
N MET A 30 0.85 10.19 0.17
CA MET A 30 0.01 11.38 0.27
C MET A 30 0.35 12.16 1.54
N ALA A 31 0.82 13.40 1.38
CA ALA A 31 1.19 14.31 2.47
C ALA A 31 0.01 14.53 3.45
N GLY A 32 0.25 14.38 4.76
CA GLY A 32 -0.79 14.56 5.79
C GLY A 32 -1.84 13.45 5.87
N PHE A 33 -1.84 12.46 4.97
CA PHE A 33 -2.81 11.35 4.99
C PHE A 33 -2.15 10.03 5.38
N THR A 34 -1.08 9.67 4.69
CA THR A 34 -0.50 8.31 4.74
C THR A 34 0.48 8.13 5.91
N ASN A 35 0.08 8.67 7.06
CA ASN A 35 0.77 8.62 8.35
C ASN A 35 0.75 7.21 8.96
N TYR A 36 1.34 7.06 10.15
CA TYR A 36 1.45 5.75 10.81
C TYR A 36 0.10 5.07 11.05
N ALA A 37 -0.87 5.79 11.63
CA ALA A 37 -2.18 5.24 11.96
C ALA A 37 -2.94 4.76 10.71
N PHE A 38 -2.92 5.56 9.63
CA PHE A 38 -3.51 5.17 8.34
C PHE A 38 -2.89 3.87 7.82
N ARG A 39 -1.56 3.75 7.84
CA ARG A 39 -0.88 2.55 7.36
C ARG A 39 -1.15 1.32 8.24
N GLN A 40 -1.39 1.48 9.54
CA GLN A 40 -1.83 0.35 10.39
C GLN A 40 -3.20 -0.16 9.94
N ILE A 41 -4.16 0.74 9.73
CA ILE A 41 -5.50 0.39 9.26
C ILE A 41 -5.44 -0.34 7.91
N VAL A 42 -4.63 0.15 6.97
CA VAL A 42 -4.48 -0.52 5.66
C VAL A 42 -3.82 -1.89 5.78
N ARG A 43 -2.85 -2.07 6.70
CA ARG A 43 -2.24 -3.39 6.96
C ARG A 43 -3.24 -4.38 7.53
N GLU A 44 -4.08 -3.93 8.46
CA GLU A 44 -5.14 -4.75 9.06
C GLU A 44 -6.24 -5.11 8.05
N TYR A 45 -6.61 -4.15 7.19
CA TYR A 45 -7.59 -4.39 6.12
C TYR A 45 -7.05 -5.32 5.02
N GLY A 46 -5.75 -5.21 4.70
CA GLY A 46 -5.10 -5.98 3.63
C GLY A 46 -5.36 -5.42 2.23
N GLY A 47 -4.97 -6.19 1.20
CA GLY A 47 -5.26 -5.85 -0.20
C GLY A 47 -4.26 -4.92 -0.90
N ALA A 48 -3.21 -4.46 -0.21
CA ALA A 48 -2.09 -3.72 -0.81
C ALA A 48 -0.77 -4.46 -0.60
N GLY A 49 0.03 -4.58 -1.67
CA GLY A 49 1.34 -5.23 -1.64
C GLY A 49 2.49 -4.30 -1.25
N LEU A 50 2.30 -2.99 -1.37
CA LEU A 50 3.29 -1.99 -0.95
C LEU A 50 2.62 -0.78 -0.32
N LEU A 51 3.12 -0.37 0.85
CA LEU A 51 2.64 0.79 1.58
C LEU A 51 3.72 1.85 1.66
N ALA A 52 3.37 3.09 1.32
CA ALA A 52 4.25 4.24 1.41
C ALA A 52 3.89 5.11 2.61
N THR A 53 4.88 5.78 3.19
CA THR A 53 4.63 6.86 4.15
C THR A 53 4.04 8.08 3.45
N GLU A 54 3.61 9.06 4.24
CA GLU A 54 3.41 10.40 3.73
C GLU A 54 4.70 11.00 3.15
N MET A 55 4.53 12.08 2.38
CA MET A 55 5.66 12.81 1.83
C MET A 55 6.42 13.48 2.98
N VAL A 56 7.68 13.08 3.18
CA VAL A 56 8.56 13.66 4.19
C VAL A 56 9.60 14.57 3.53
N ASN A 57 9.94 15.67 4.18
CA ASN A 57 10.95 16.59 3.68
C ASN A 57 12.35 16.00 3.91
N ALA A 58 13.12 15.84 2.83
CA ALA A 58 14.47 15.26 2.88
C ALA A 58 15.49 16.09 3.71
N ARG A 59 15.22 17.38 3.92
CA ARG A 59 16.04 18.30 4.73
C ARG A 59 15.38 18.69 6.06
N GLY A 60 14.20 18.16 6.36
CA GLY A 60 13.40 18.52 7.52
C GLY A 60 13.61 17.61 8.74
N PHE A 61 14.41 16.55 8.60
CA PHE A 61 14.91 15.77 9.73
C PHE A 61 16.15 16.49 10.30
N VAL A 62 15.94 17.31 11.33
CA VAL A 62 16.97 17.76 12.28
C VAL A 62 16.86 16.97 13.58
#